data_AF-A0A2K3MQC2-F1
#
_entry.id   AF-A0A2K3MQC2-F1
#
_cell.length_a   1.000
_cell.length_b   1.000
_cell.length_c   1.000
_cell.angle_alpha   90.00
_cell.angle_beta   90.00
_cell.angle_gamma   90.00
#
_symmetry.space_group_name_H-M   'P 1'
#
loop_
_entity.id
_entity.type
_entity.pdbx_description
1 polymer ?
#
loop_
_entity_poly.entity_id
_entity_poly.type
_entity_poly.pdbx_seq_one_letter_code
_entity_poly.pdbx_strand_id
1 'polypeptide(L)'
;MSSSCIDLSNRHYSKRESKLDKNKMFAQNQFSNVGCRGLNAAFDSRFSRVCFQRSVVNVPFASSAMSLRMYSSSLGGKGSSDGVTEVATGSGVSDVNGGGDSVVLGDLVERMKDTWKSVVEASSYLGEKVKEGSDGLTPYAQQFLDSHPYLNMVVVPVGGTLTATLVGWFILPRILRKFHKYGMQSPVSLFQRGVSGEPVPYEKSFWGAMEDPVRYLVTFLAFSQIAAMVAPTAIATQYLAPAWRGAVILSFVWFLHRWKTNVFARTLSSQSVLGLDREKMLALDKISSIGLFGIGIMALAEACGVAVQSILTVGGVGDHDVNVDFLPGFPKLKTSDFPQEIVNDIDGPFATMLHKMGLELPRATVVAINSFSTVHPLIENELNSNFKMLLNVGPFILTTPQPIIADEHGCIAWLNQHKNSSVVYISFGSVVIPPPHELTALAESLEECEFPFILAFRGNPEENLPKGFVERTRTKGKIVAWAPQLEILKHSSVGVCLTHSGWNSVLDCIVGGVPMITRPFFGDQKLNARMIESVWEIGVGVDNGVLTKESTLKALELTMSSEKGKIMRHKILKLKEFALEAVQQNGTSAKNFNTLTQIVTC
;
A
#
# COMPACT_ATOMS: atom_id res chain seq x y z
N MET A 1 57.27 48.14 18.36
CA MET A 1 56.11 48.08 17.43
C MET A 1 55.67 46.63 17.29
N SER A 2 54.97 46.11 18.30
CA SER A 2 54.39 44.75 18.31
C SER A 2 53.31 44.68 19.39
N SER A 3 52.15 45.31 19.20
CA SER A 3 51.00 45.20 20.13
C SER A 3 49.70 45.80 19.55
N SER A 4 49.26 45.42 18.35
CA SER A 4 47.91 45.85 17.89
C SER A 4 47.10 44.90 17.01
N CYS A 5 47.55 43.67 16.74
CA CYS A 5 46.77 42.73 15.92
C CYS A 5 46.07 41.59 16.68
N ILE A 6 46.27 41.46 18.00
CA ILE A 6 45.66 40.36 18.80
C ILE A 6 44.32 40.79 19.44
N ASP A 7 44.05 42.10 19.57
CA ASP A 7 42.93 42.60 20.37
C ASP A 7 41.60 42.76 19.59
N LEU A 8 41.64 42.74 18.25
CA LEU A 8 40.44 42.87 17.40
C LEU A 8 39.72 41.54 17.15
N SER A 9 40.43 40.40 17.21
CA SER A 9 39.83 39.06 17.03
C SER A 9 39.06 38.63 18.29
N ASN A 10 39.62 38.86 19.48
CA ASN A 10 38.98 38.50 20.74
C ASN A 10 37.74 39.35 21.07
N ARG A 11 37.71 40.64 20.68
CA ARG A 11 36.50 41.48 20.82
C ARG A 11 35.35 41.04 19.91
N HIS A 12 35.64 40.47 18.74
CA HIS A 12 34.61 39.97 17.83
C HIS A 12 34.06 38.59 18.24
N TYR A 13 34.89 37.74 18.85
CA TYR A 13 34.45 36.46 19.41
C TYR A 13 33.60 36.63 20.68
N SER A 14 34.04 37.46 21.62
CA SER A 14 33.29 37.71 22.87
C SER A 14 31.95 38.44 22.65
N LYS A 15 31.86 39.31 21.62
CA LYS A 15 30.57 39.92 21.21
C LYS A 15 29.61 38.93 20.55
N ARG A 16 30.07 37.82 19.96
CA ARG A 16 29.18 36.79 19.39
C ARG A 16 28.64 35.84 20.45
N GLU A 17 29.44 35.44 21.43
CA GLU A 17 28.98 34.62 22.56
C GLU A 17 27.95 35.35 23.43
N SER A 18 28.19 36.62 23.80
CA SER A 18 27.20 37.38 24.59
C SER A 18 25.89 37.67 23.85
N LYS A 19 25.88 37.61 22.51
CA LYS A 19 24.67 37.77 21.68
C LYS A 19 23.93 36.44 21.50
N LEU A 20 24.66 35.31 21.50
CA LEU A 20 24.10 33.96 21.46
C LEU A 20 23.48 33.58 22.82
N ASP A 21 24.12 33.96 23.93
CA ASP A 21 23.57 33.74 25.27
C ASP A 21 22.36 34.63 25.57
N LYS A 22 22.35 35.88 25.08
CA LYS A 22 21.16 36.75 25.17
C LYS A 22 19.98 36.22 24.35
N ASN A 23 20.23 35.58 23.21
CA ASN A 23 19.17 34.97 22.40
C ASN A 23 18.67 33.64 22.98
N LYS A 24 19.55 32.84 23.61
CA LYS A 24 19.14 31.65 24.38
C LYS A 24 18.29 32.03 25.59
N MET A 25 18.66 33.10 26.32
CA MET A 25 17.89 33.59 27.46
C MET A 25 16.53 34.20 27.05
N PHE A 26 16.42 34.79 25.85
CA PHE A 26 15.15 35.28 25.30
C PHE A 26 14.23 34.14 24.84
N ALA A 27 14.78 33.07 24.24
CA ALA A 27 14.00 31.90 23.84
C ALA A 27 13.49 31.10 25.05
N GLN A 28 14.27 31.01 26.12
CA GLN A 28 13.89 30.29 27.34
C GLN A 28 12.84 31.04 28.19
N ASN A 29 12.76 32.37 28.06
CA ASN A 29 11.75 33.20 28.72
C ASN A 29 10.43 33.35 27.94
N GLN A 30 10.38 33.00 26.65
CA GLN A 30 9.12 32.97 25.89
C GLN A 30 8.33 31.67 26.07
N PHE A 31 8.96 30.58 26.51
CA PHE A 31 8.29 29.29 26.72
C PHE A 31 7.78 29.06 28.16
N SER A 32 8.01 30.01 29.08
CA SER A 32 7.62 29.89 30.49
C SER A 32 6.40 30.75 30.87
N ASN A 33 5.72 31.39 29.91
CA ASN A 33 4.62 32.34 30.21
C ASN A 33 3.34 32.18 29.37
N VAL A 34 2.95 30.95 29.04
CA VAL A 34 1.57 30.64 28.60
C VAL A 34 1.03 29.48 29.42
N GLY A 35 0.67 29.79 30.66
CA GLY A 35 -0.23 28.97 31.48
C GLY A 35 -1.59 29.63 31.57
N CYS A 36 -2.63 28.98 31.04
CA CYS A 36 -4.03 29.12 31.44
C CYS A 36 -4.69 27.75 31.20
N ARG A 37 -4.82 26.89 32.22
CA ARG A 37 -5.97 26.82 33.15
C ARG A 37 -7.33 26.98 32.46
N GLY A 38 -8.10 25.89 32.42
CA GLY A 38 -9.56 25.92 32.42
C GLY A 38 -10.26 24.96 31.48
N LEU A 39 -10.52 23.72 31.94
CA LEU A 39 -11.80 23.00 31.88
C LEU A 39 -11.57 21.48 31.95
N ASN A 40 -11.33 20.99 33.16
CA ASN A 40 -11.70 19.63 33.55
C ASN A 40 -13.18 19.65 33.94
N ALA A 41 -14.03 18.99 33.17
CA ALA A 41 -15.35 18.55 33.63
C ALA A 41 -15.80 17.32 32.81
N ALA A 42 -15.58 16.16 33.42
CA ALA A 42 -16.36 14.92 33.37
C ALA A 42 -17.23 14.63 32.12
N PHE A 43 -16.89 13.56 31.40
CA PHE A 43 -17.90 12.59 30.96
C PHE A 43 -17.40 11.16 31.22
N ASP A 44 -18.18 10.45 32.03
CA ASP A 44 -17.93 9.14 32.62
C ASP A 44 -17.85 8.04 31.55
N SER A 45 -16.77 7.26 31.60
CA SER A 45 -16.53 6.05 30.83
C SER A 45 -17.37 4.91 31.38
N ARG A 46 -18.67 4.85 31.05
CA ARG A 46 -19.53 3.73 31.44
C ARG A 46 -20.68 3.44 30.47
N PHE A 47 -20.42 3.33 29.16
CA PHE A 47 -21.40 2.75 28.23
C PHE A 47 -20.74 2.22 26.93
N SER A 48 -19.89 1.19 27.03
CA SER A 48 -19.58 0.27 25.92
C SER A 48 -18.86 -0.97 26.45
N ARG A 49 -19.63 -1.80 27.15
CA ARG A 49 -19.37 -3.22 27.38
C ARG A 49 -20.75 -3.88 27.37
N VAL A 50 -20.86 -5.08 26.78
CA VAL A 50 -22.10 -5.88 26.51
C VAL A 50 -22.75 -5.46 25.17
N CYS A 51 -22.75 -6.18 24.04
CA CYS A 51 -22.63 -7.62 23.72
C CYS A 51 -21.99 -7.80 22.33
N PHE A 52 -21.01 -8.71 22.19
CA PHE A 52 -20.93 -9.72 21.12
C PHE A 52 -19.71 -10.64 21.41
N GLN A 53 -19.91 -11.56 22.36
CA GLN A 53 -19.28 -12.89 22.38
C GLN A 53 -20.33 -13.81 21.75
N ARG A 54 -20.08 -14.86 20.97
CA ARG A 54 -18.94 -15.76 20.75
C ARG A 54 -19.32 -16.51 19.44
N SER A 55 -18.45 -16.87 18.52
CA SER A 55 -17.69 -18.14 18.59
C SER A 55 -16.88 -18.32 17.30
N VAL A 56 -15.55 -18.32 17.39
CA VAL A 56 -14.69 -19.34 16.75
C VAL A 56 -13.52 -19.58 17.71
N VAL A 57 -13.13 -20.84 17.79
CA VAL A 57 -12.36 -21.53 18.83
C VAL A 57 -10.84 -21.34 18.66
N ASN A 58 -10.14 -21.32 19.81
CA ASN A 58 -8.68 -21.38 20.05
C ASN A 58 -7.98 -22.53 19.27
N VAL A 59 -6.66 -22.61 19.06
CA VAL A 59 -5.55 -22.73 20.04
C VAL A 59 -4.17 -22.42 19.36
N PRO A 60 -3.00 -22.47 20.03
CA PRO A 60 -2.20 -21.30 20.42
C PRO A 60 -0.78 -21.28 19.78
N PHE A 61 -0.05 -20.18 19.90
CA PHE A 61 1.42 -20.26 19.96
C PHE A 61 1.96 -19.24 20.98
N ALA A 62 2.62 -19.78 22.02
CA ALA A 62 3.75 -19.14 22.69
C ALA A 62 4.90 -19.05 21.65
N SER A 63 5.95 -18.23 21.73
CA SER A 63 6.76 -17.78 22.85
C SER A 63 7.79 -16.77 22.34
N SER A 64 8.47 -16.14 23.29
CA SER A 64 9.67 -15.32 23.20
C SER A 64 10.80 -15.80 22.27
N ALA A 65 11.57 -14.80 21.81
CA ALA A 65 13.03 -14.76 21.65
C ALA A 65 13.73 -15.36 20.40
N MET A 66 14.79 -14.63 20.06
CA MET A 66 15.98 -14.96 19.26
C MET A 66 15.95 -14.78 17.74
N SER A 67 16.76 -13.81 17.31
CA SER A 67 17.58 -13.82 16.11
C SER A 67 17.97 -15.24 15.68
N LEU A 68 17.36 -15.76 14.62
CA LEU A 68 17.91 -16.83 13.80
C LEU A 68 17.21 -16.78 12.43
N ARG A 69 18.03 -16.51 11.42
CA ARG A 69 17.68 -16.57 10.00
C ARG A 69 17.42 -18.06 9.66
N MET A 70 16.19 -18.42 9.32
CA MET A 70 15.86 -19.79 8.89
C MET A 70 15.80 -19.88 7.35
N TYR A 71 16.63 -20.76 6.80
CA TYR A 71 16.54 -21.32 5.45
C TYR A 71 15.61 -22.56 5.46
N SER A 72 14.91 -22.80 4.36
CA SER A 72 14.34 -24.13 4.05
C SER A 72 14.75 -24.51 2.63
N SER A 73 15.52 -25.58 2.52
CA SER A 73 15.96 -26.26 1.29
C SER A 73 14.79 -26.91 0.55
N SER A 74 14.80 -26.86 -0.78
CA SER A 74 13.94 -27.69 -1.63
C SER A 74 14.55 -29.09 -1.76
N LEU A 75 13.70 -30.11 -1.68
CA LEU A 75 14.01 -31.48 -2.07
C LEU A 75 12.95 -31.88 -3.10
N GLY A 76 13.41 -32.14 -4.32
CA GLY A 76 12.57 -32.56 -5.44
C GLY A 76 12.21 -34.04 -5.38
N GLY A 77 11.17 -34.39 -6.13
CA GLY A 77 10.80 -35.77 -6.46
C GLY A 77 9.88 -35.80 -7.68
N LYS A 78 10.42 -36.30 -8.80
CA LYS A 78 9.74 -36.59 -10.07
C LYS A 78 9.02 -37.95 -9.98
N GLY A 79 7.93 -38.13 -10.72
CA GLY A 79 7.35 -39.44 -11.03
C GLY A 79 6.12 -39.34 -11.94
N SER A 80 6.16 -40.03 -13.08
CA SER A 80 5.35 -39.90 -14.30
C SER A 80 4.47 -41.14 -14.58
N SER A 81 3.67 -41.03 -15.66
CA SER A 81 3.11 -42.09 -16.53
C SER A 81 1.76 -42.68 -16.05
N ASP A 82 0.76 -43.03 -16.88
CA ASP A 82 0.43 -43.05 -18.33
C ASP A 82 -1.13 -43.14 -18.39
N GLY A 83 -1.89 -42.68 -19.38
CA GLY A 83 -1.97 -43.10 -20.79
C GLY A 83 -3.04 -44.20 -20.99
N VAL A 84 -4.01 -43.98 -21.92
CA VAL A 84 -4.67 -44.94 -22.85
C VAL A 84 -6.14 -44.52 -23.17
N THR A 85 -6.45 -43.90 -24.33
CA THR A 85 -6.90 -44.42 -25.69
C THR A 85 -8.39 -44.87 -25.77
N GLU A 86 -9.25 -44.15 -26.50
CA GLU A 86 -9.86 -44.47 -27.85
C GLU A 86 -11.14 -45.37 -27.76
N VAL A 87 -12.20 -45.40 -28.62
CA VAL A 87 -12.61 -44.78 -29.91
C VAL A 87 -14.10 -45.14 -30.21
N ALA A 88 -14.79 -44.19 -30.85
CA ALA A 88 -15.81 -44.18 -31.93
C ALA A 88 -17.02 -45.17 -32.14
N THR A 89 -17.95 -44.63 -32.94
CA THR A 89 -19.00 -45.21 -33.83
C THR A 89 -20.32 -45.65 -33.19
N GLY A 90 -21.53 -45.42 -33.74
CA GLY A 90 -22.01 -44.82 -34.99
C GLY A 90 -23.43 -45.34 -35.29
N SER A 91 -24.27 -44.52 -35.97
CA SER A 91 -25.55 -44.85 -36.67
C SER A 91 -26.72 -45.45 -35.84
N GLY A 92 -28.02 -45.20 -36.06
CA GLY A 92 -28.81 -44.43 -37.02
C GLY A 92 -30.26 -44.97 -37.04
N VAL A 93 -31.21 -44.12 -37.47
CA VAL A 93 -32.47 -44.42 -38.23
C VAL A 93 -33.87 -44.42 -37.52
N SER A 94 -34.73 -43.55 -38.09
CA SER A 94 -36.19 -43.54 -38.39
C SER A 94 -37.32 -43.29 -37.36
N ASP A 95 -37.94 -42.10 -37.50
CA ASP A 95 -39.35 -41.75 -37.82
C ASP A 95 -40.55 -42.53 -37.23
N VAL A 96 -41.54 -41.80 -36.67
CA VAL A 96 -42.84 -41.46 -37.30
C VAL A 96 -43.67 -40.50 -36.43
N ASN A 97 -44.34 -39.60 -37.14
CA ASN A 97 -45.21 -38.47 -36.81
C ASN A 97 -46.53 -38.78 -36.07
N GLY A 98 -47.16 -37.75 -35.50
CA GLY A 98 -48.63 -37.64 -35.42
C GLY A 98 -49.20 -37.08 -34.12
N GLY A 99 -49.50 -35.77 -34.11
CA GLY A 99 -50.00 -35.05 -32.94
C GLY A 99 -51.50 -35.17 -32.64
N GLY A 100 -51.87 -34.65 -31.47
CA GLY A 100 -53.24 -34.40 -31.05
C GLY A 100 -53.31 -34.05 -29.55
N ASP A 101 -52.96 -32.82 -29.17
CA ASP A 101 -53.16 -32.33 -27.79
C ASP A 101 -53.53 -30.82 -27.79
N SER A 102 -54.69 -30.49 -28.36
CA SER A 102 -55.33 -29.17 -28.17
C SER A 102 -56.65 -29.24 -27.38
N VAL A 103 -57.11 -30.45 -27.03
CA VAL A 103 -58.35 -30.66 -26.26
C VAL A 103 -58.08 -30.82 -24.76
N VAL A 104 -56.86 -31.19 -24.36
CA VAL A 104 -56.50 -31.38 -22.93
C VAL A 104 -56.16 -30.04 -22.23
N LEU A 105 -55.64 -29.05 -22.97
CA LEU A 105 -55.18 -27.79 -22.38
C LEU A 105 -56.32 -26.84 -21.98
N GLY A 106 -57.48 -26.93 -22.66
CA GLY A 106 -58.65 -26.09 -22.38
C GLY A 106 -59.33 -26.46 -21.06
N ASP A 107 -59.52 -27.76 -20.82
CA ASP A 107 -60.17 -28.28 -19.61
C ASP A 107 -59.31 -28.04 -18.34
N LEU A 108 -57.98 -28.00 -18.51
CA LEU A 108 -57.04 -27.69 -17.43
C LEU A 108 -57.10 -26.20 -17.00
N VAL A 109 -57.32 -25.30 -17.97
CA VAL A 109 -57.34 -23.85 -17.75
C VAL A 109 -58.64 -23.39 -17.12
N GLU A 110 -59.80 -23.96 -17.50
CA GLU A 110 -61.07 -23.66 -16.82
C GLU A 110 -61.09 -24.17 -15.37
N ARG A 111 -60.59 -25.39 -15.12
CA ARG A 111 -60.47 -25.92 -13.74
C ARG A 111 -59.52 -25.09 -12.88
N MET A 112 -58.44 -24.54 -13.44
CA MET A 112 -57.56 -23.62 -12.70
C MET A 112 -58.23 -22.29 -12.37
N LYS A 113 -59.09 -21.77 -13.25
CA LYS A 113 -59.76 -20.48 -13.07
C LYS A 113 -60.83 -20.53 -11.97
N ASP A 114 -61.59 -21.62 -11.89
CA ASP A 114 -62.61 -21.80 -10.85
C ASP A 114 -61.99 -22.09 -9.47
N THR A 115 -60.87 -22.81 -9.46
CA THR A 115 -60.09 -23.04 -8.24
C THR A 115 -59.46 -21.74 -7.72
N TRP A 116 -58.98 -20.87 -8.62
CA TRP A 116 -58.36 -19.59 -8.25
C TRP A 116 -59.37 -18.61 -7.64
N LYS A 117 -60.63 -18.61 -8.12
CA LYS A 117 -61.68 -17.78 -7.53
C LYS A 117 -62.08 -18.26 -6.13
N SER A 118 -62.15 -19.57 -5.90
CA SER A 118 -62.44 -20.14 -4.58
C SER A 118 -61.33 -19.88 -3.55
N VAL A 119 -60.08 -19.69 -3.99
CA VAL A 119 -58.91 -19.44 -3.13
C VAL A 119 -58.83 -17.98 -2.65
N VAL A 120 -59.41 -17.04 -3.40
CA VAL A 120 -59.38 -15.61 -3.04
C VAL A 120 -60.33 -15.28 -1.88
N GLU A 121 -61.37 -16.08 -1.64
CA GLU A 121 -62.34 -15.84 -0.55
C GLU A 121 -62.01 -16.55 0.78
N ALA A 122 -60.99 -17.42 0.84
CA ALA A 122 -60.62 -18.15 2.06
C ALA A 122 -59.17 -17.87 2.51
N SER A 123 -58.83 -16.60 2.71
CA SER A 123 -57.45 -16.11 2.87
C SER A 123 -56.84 -16.19 4.28
N SER A 124 -57.30 -17.09 5.16
CA SER A 124 -56.67 -17.30 6.48
C SER A 124 -56.25 -18.73 6.81
N TYR A 125 -56.40 -19.70 5.89
CA TYR A 125 -56.07 -21.11 6.20
C TYR A 125 -55.02 -21.78 5.28
N LEU A 126 -54.37 -21.07 4.36
CA LEU A 126 -53.55 -21.72 3.31
C LEU A 126 -52.05 -21.39 3.31
N GLY A 127 -51.40 -21.48 4.47
CA GLY A 127 -49.93 -21.57 4.53
C GLY A 127 -49.42 -23.00 4.27
N GLU A 128 -50.18 -24.00 4.73
CA GLU A 128 -49.78 -25.42 4.66
C GLU A 128 -50.05 -26.06 3.29
N LYS A 129 -51.17 -25.76 2.65
CA LYS A 129 -51.51 -26.38 1.35
C LYS A 129 -50.68 -25.86 0.17
N VAL A 130 -50.13 -24.65 0.27
CA VAL A 130 -49.15 -24.13 -0.70
C VAL A 130 -47.82 -24.89 -0.57
N LYS A 131 -47.48 -25.32 0.65
CA LYS A 131 -46.30 -26.14 0.93
C LYS A 131 -46.50 -27.57 0.40
N GLU A 132 -47.65 -28.19 0.63
CA GLU A 132 -47.96 -29.52 0.09
C GLU A 132 -48.01 -29.56 -1.45
N GLY A 133 -48.57 -28.51 -2.08
CA GLY A 133 -48.56 -28.37 -3.54
C GLY A 133 -47.16 -28.15 -4.12
N SER A 134 -46.31 -27.40 -3.41
CA SER A 134 -44.91 -27.18 -3.78
C SER A 134 -44.07 -28.45 -3.63
N ASP A 135 -44.25 -29.19 -2.53
CA ASP A 135 -43.50 -30.40 -2.23
C ASP A 135 -43.83 -31.54 -3.21
N GLY A 136 -45.07 -31.59 -3.74
CA GLY A 136 -45.49 -32.54 -4.77
C GLY A 136 -44.93 -32.26 -6.18
N LEU A 137 -44.66 -30.99 -6.51
CA LEU A 137 -44.11 -30.56 -7.80
C LEU A 137 -42.57 -30.57 -7.84
N THR A 138 -41.93 -30.53 -6.68
CA THR A 138 -40.47 -30.55 -6.53
C THR A 138 -39.79 -31.74 -7.22
N PRO A 139 -40.23 -33.01 -7.05
CA PRO A 139 -39.56 -34.13 -7.71
C PRO A 139 -39.71 -34.13 -9.23
N TYR A 140 -40.84 -33.65 -9.77
CA TYR A 140 -41.04 -33.52 -11.22
C TYR A 140 -40.18 -32.42 -11.83
N ALA A 141 -40.06 -31.28 -11.15
CA ALA A 141 -39.17 -30.20 -11.55
C ALA A 141 -37.70 -30.64 -11.50
N GLN A 142 -37.32 -31.41 -10.46
CA GLN A 142 -35.97 -31.97 -10.32
C GLN A 142 -35.66 -32.97 -11.45
N GLN A 143 -36.59 -33.89 -11.74
CA GLN A 143 -36.44 -34.88 -12.81
C GLN A 143 -36.35 -34.23 -14.20
N PHE A 144 -37.10 -33.14 -14.43
CA PHE A 144 -37.03 -32.36 -15.67
C PHE A 144 -35.69 -31.61 -15.80
N LEU A 145 -35.17 -31.02 -14.72
CA LEU A 145 -33.86 -30.36 -14.70
C LEU A 145 -32.70 -31.33 -14.88
N ASP A 146 -32.80 -32.54 -14.31
CA ASP A 146 -31.79 -33.60 -14.45
C ASP A 146 -31.75 -34.18 -15.88
N SER A 147 -32.90 -34.22 -16.56
CA SER A 147 -32.99 -34.70 -17.95
C SER A 147 -32.37 -33.75 -18.99
N HIS A 148 -32.18 -32.47 -18.65
CA HIS A 148 -31.62 -31.46 -19.55
C HIS A 148 -30.59 -30.58 -18.80
N PRO A 149 -29.31 -31.00 -18.70
CA PRO A 149 -28.29 -30.35 -17.86
C PRO A 149 -28.03 -28.87 -18.20
N TYR A 150 -28.26 -28.47 -19.45
CA TYR A 150 -28.13 -27.09 -19.91
C TYR A 150 -29.22 -26.17 -19.32
N LEU A 151 -30.41 -26.70 -18.99
CA LEU A 151 -31.47 -25.93 -18.36
C LEU A 151 -31.11 -25.59 -16.91
N ASN A 152 -30.37 -26.42 -16.17
CA ASN A 152 -29.93 -26.07 -14.82
C ASN A 152 -29.00 -24.84 -14.81
N MET A 153 -28.09 -24.75 -15.80
CA MET A 153 -27.18 -23.61 -15.96
C MET A 153 -27.86 -22.30 -16.37
N VAL A 154 -29.09 -22.35 -16.90
CA VAL A 154 -29.84 -21.18 -17.36
C VAL A 154 -31.03 -20.86 -16.46
N VAL A 155 -31.83 -21.85 -16.07
CA VAL A 155 -33.09 -21.70 -15.32
C VAL A 155 -32.85 -21.30 -13.88
N VAL A 156 -31.86 -21.86 -13.18
CA VAL A 156 -31.60 -21.53 -11.78
C VAL A 156 -31.10 -20.08 -11.62
N PRO A 157 -30.16 -19.59 -12.44
CA PRO A 157 -29.74 -18.19 -12.35
C PRO A 157 -30.75 -17.19 -12.91
N VAL A 158 -31.43 -17.51 -14.02
CA VAL A 158 -32.44 -16.62 -14.61
C VAL A 158 -33.69 -16.55 -13.72
N GLY A 159 -34.13 -17.69 -13.16
CA GLY A 159 -35.20 -17.75 -12.18
C GLY A 159 -34.86 -17.00 -10.88
N GLY A 160 -33.63 -17.16 -10.38
CA GLY A 160 -33.14 -16.45 -9.20
C GLY A 160 -33.05 -14.93 -9.39
N THR A 161 -32.56 -14.47 -10.55
CA THR A 161 -32.45 -13.03 -10.87
C THR A 161 -33.81 -12.39 -11.12
N LEU A 162 -34.75 -13.08 -11.78
CA LEU A 162 -36.13 -12.62 -11.93
C LEU A 162 -36.85 -12.54 -10.58
N THR A 163 -36.68 -13.55 -9.73
CA THR A 163 -37.27 -13.56 -8.38
C THR A 163 -36.70 -12.43 -7.52
N ALA A 164 -35.38 -12.24 -7.51
CA ALA A 164 -34.73 -11.14 -6.79
C ALA A 164 -35.20 -9.76 -7.28
N THR A 165 -35.41 -9.61 -8.59
CA THR A 165 -35.95 -8.37 -9.19
C THR A 165 -37.40 -8.14 -8.74
N LEU A 166 -38.25 -9.15 -8.80
CA LEU A 166 -39.64 -9.06 -8.32
C LEU A 166 -39.72 -8.73 -6.82
N VAL A 167 -38.86 -9.33 -6.01
CA VAL A 167 -38.73 -9.03 -4.58
C VAL A 167 -38.28 -7.58 -4.38
N GLY A 168 -37.28 -7.11 -5.12
CA GLY A 168 -36.79 -5.74 -5.08
C GLY A 168 -37.83 -4.69 -5.52
N TRP A 169 -38.70 -5.02 -6.47
CA TRP A 169 -39.72 -4.09 -6.97
C TRP A 169 -41.02 -4.10 -6.14
N PHE A 170 -41.44 -5.24 -5.58
CA PHE A 170 -42.73 -5.35 -4.90
C PHE A 170 -42.64 -5.49 -3.37
N ILE A 171 -41.62 -6.18 -2.86
CA ILE A 171 -41.51 -6.49 -1.42
C ILE A 171 -40.69 -5.41 -0.71
N LEU A 172 -39.59 -4.97 -1.31
CA LEU A 172 -38.71 -3.96 -0.72
C LEU A 172 -39.45 -2.66 -0.34
N PRO A 173 -40.31 -2.05 -1.19
CA PRO A 173 -41.09 -0.86 -0.80
C PRO A 173 -42.00 -1.09 0.42
N ARG A 174 -42.57 -2.30 0.55
CA ARG A 174 -43.45 -2.65 1.68
C ARG A 174 -42.66 -2.81 2.97
N ILE A 175 -41.47 -3.40 2.90
CA ILE A 175 -40.54 -3.54 4.02
C ILE A 175 -40.05 -2.16 4.49
N LEU A 176 -39.60 -1.31 3.56
CA LEU A 176 -39.12 0.04 3.88
C LEU A 176 -40.21 0.92 4.50
N ARG A 177 -41.47 0.82 4.02
CA ARG A 177 -42.61 1.50 4.67
C ARG A 177 -42.92 0.96 6.07
N LYS A 178 -42.78 -0.34 6.31
CA LYS A 178 -42.89 -0.92 7.66
C LYS A 178 -41.79 -0.38 8.57
N PHE A 179 -40.54 -0.36 8.12
CA PHE A 179 -39.43 0.22 8.89
C PHE A 179 -39.62 1.71 9.16
N HIS A 180 -40.15 2.47 8.21
CA HIS A 180 -40.52 3.87 8.44
C HIS A 180 -41.56 4.01 9.56
N LYS A 181 -42.61 3.17 9.54
CA LYS A 181 -43.65 3.16 10.58
C LYS A 181 -43.10 2.79 11.95
N TYR A 182 -42.20 1.80 12.03
CA TYR A 182 -41.54 1.40 13.28
C TYR A 182 -40.55 2.46 13.79
N GLY A 183 -39.77 3.08 12.90
CA GLY A 183 -38.84 4.16 13.25
C GLY A 183 -39.55 5.39 13.81
N MET A 184 -40.78 5.66 13.33
CA MET A 184 -41.64 6.71 13.87
C MET A 184 -42.29 6.38 15.22
N GLN A 185 -42.31 5.12 15.65
CA GLN A 185 -42.96 4.65 16.87
C GLN A 185 -42.01 4.39 18.05
N SER A 186 -40.68 4.38 17.83
CA SER A 186 -39.67 4.08 18.84
C SER A 186 -39.16 5.34 19.58
N PRO A 187 -38.87 5.31 20.91
CA PRO A 187 -38.41 6.46 21.69
C PRO A 187 -37.01 6.99 21.31
N VAL A 188 -36.26 6.32 20.43
CA VAL A 188 -34.90 6.71 20.02
C VAL A 188 -34.95 7.77 18.89
N SER A 189 -35.68 8.85 19.13
CA SER A 189 -35.98 9.89 18.14
C SER A 189 -34.90 10.98 18.03
N LEU A 190 -33.60 10.64 18.06
CA LEU A 190 -32.54 11.65 17.92
C LEU A 190 -32.19 11.99 16.46
N PHE A 191 -32.51 11.13 15.50
CA PHE A 191 -32.24 11.39 14.07
C PHE A 191 -33.48 11.71 13.22
N GLN A 192 -34.70 11.55 13.75
CA GLN A 192 -35.94 11.65 12.97
C GLN A 192 -36.93 12.73 13.45
N ARG A 193 -36.68 13.36 14.62
CA ARG A 193 -37.53 14.43 15.14
C ARG A 193 -37.07 15.76 14.52
N GLY A 194 -37.80 16.23 13.52
CA GLY A 194 -37.64 17.60 13.03
C GLY A 194 -37.97 18.61 14.13
N VAL A 195 -37.39 19.80 14.01
CA VAL A 195 -37.49 20.91 14.98
C VAL A 195 -38.95 21.33 15.27
N SER A 196 -39.94 20.94 14.46
CA SER A 196 -41.36 21.29 14.62
C SER A 196 -42.31 20.16 15.06
N GLY A 197 -41.84 18.93 15.33
CA GLY A 197 -42.70 17.87 15.89
C GLY A 197 -43.80 17.29 14.98
N GLU A 198 -43.86 17.65 13.69
CA GLU A 198 -44.81 17.07 12.74
C GLU A 198 -44.38 15.70 12.17
N PRO A 199 -45.34 14.79 11.88
CA PRO A 199 -45.05 13.50 11.28
C PRO A 199 -44.47 13.67 9.87
N VAL A 200 -43.34 13.01 9.67
CA VAL A 200 -42.53 13.15 8.49
C VAL A 200 -43.08 12.28 7.34
N PRO A 201 -43.39 12.85 6.14
CA PRO A 201 -43.81 12.06 4.99
C PRO A 201 -42.75 11.06 4.52
N TYR A 202 -43.16 9.86 4.12
CA TYR A 202 -42.27 8.76 3.75
C TYR A 202 -41.37 9.11 2.56
N GLU A 203 -41.89 9.85 1.57
CA GLU A 203 -41.19 10.26 0.35
C GLU A 203 -39.99 11.16 0.65
N LYS A 204 -40.07 11.93 1.75
CA LYS A 204 -38.98 12.79 2.19
C LYS A 204 -38.03 12.03 3.14
N SER A 205 -38.39 10.85 3.63
CA SER A 205 -37.67 10.16 4.71
C SER A 205 -36.34 9.54 4.24
N PHE A 206 -35.51 9.13 5.20
CA PHE A 206 -34.32 8.32 4.93
C PHE A 206 -34.67 7.07 4.08
N TRP A 207 -35.75 6.38 4.47
CA TRP A 207 -36.22 5.16 3.79
C TRP A 207 -36.71 5.44 2.37
N GLY A 208 -37.43 6.54 2.15
CA GLY A 208 -37.87 6.96 0.81
C GLY A 208 -36.71 7.46 -0.08
N ALA A 209 -35.65 8.04 0.49
CA ALA A 209 -34.46 8.42 -0.25
C ALA A 209 -33.65 7.20 -0.71
N MET A 210 -33.70 6.08 0.02
CA MET A 210 -32.98 4.84 -0.28
C MET A 210 -33.70 3.93 -1.27
N GLU A 211 -35.03 4.04 -1.37
CA GLU A 211 -35.87 3.12 -2.13
C GLU A 211 -35.50 3.01 -3.61
N ASP A 212 -35.37 4.14 -4.31
CA ASP A 212 -35.03 4.13 -5.73
C ASP A 212 -33.57 3.66 -5.97
N PRO A 213 -32.53 4.20 -5.31
CA PRO A 213 -31.16 3.70 -5.43
C PRO A 213 -30.99 2.19 -5.28
N VAL A 214 -31.64 1.59 -4.28
CA VAL A 214 -31.55 0.15 -4.04
C VAL A 214 -32.31 -0.63 -5.13
N ARG A 215 -33.47 -0.14 -5.60
CA ARG A 215 -34.21 -0.77 -6.70
C ARG A 215 -33.38 -0.85 -7.98
N TYR A 216 -32.74 0.25 -8.37
CA TYR A 216 -31.92 0.28 -9.59
C TYR A 216 -30.62 -0.52 -9.44
N LEU A 217 -30.00 -0.54 -8.26
CA LEU A 217 -28.82 -1.36 -7.99
C LEU A 217 -29.12 -2.86 -8.12
N VAL A 218 -30.18 -3.34 -7.46
CA VAL A 218 -30.60 -4.75 -7.52
C VAL A 218 -30.95 -5.15 -8.95
N THR A 219 -31.64 -4.27 -9.67
CA THR A 219 -32.00 -4.48 -11.08
C THR A 219 -30.75 -4.57 -11.96
N PHE A 220 -29.79 -3.64 -11.80
CA PHE A 220 -28.53 -3.66 -12.54
C PHE A 220 -27.71 -4.93 -12.26
N LEU A 221 -27.59 -5.34 -11.00
CA LEU A 221 -26.89 -6.56 -10.62
C LEU A 221 -27.56 -7.79 -11.26
N ALA A 222 -28.90 -7.87 -11.23
CA ALA A 222 -29.65 -8.95 -11.86
C ALA A 222 -29.45 -9.02 -13.39
N PHE A 223 -29.52 -7.89 -14.10
CA PHE A 223 -29.29 -7.85 -15.55
C PHE A 223 -27.84 -8.13 -15.94
N SER A 224 -26.86 -7.66 -15.15
CA SER A 224 -25.44 -7.91 -15.41
C SER A 224 -25.06 -9.39 -15.27
N GLN A 225 -25.72 -10.12 -14.37
CA GLN A 225 -25.57 -11.57 -14.22
C GLN A 225 -26.10 -12.31 -15.44
N ILE A 226 -27.26 -11.89 -15.98
CA ILE A 226 -27.83 -12.46 -17.21
C ILE A 226 -26.90 -12.19 -18.40
N ALA A 227 -26.35 -10.97 -18.52
CA ALA A 227 -25.43 -10.60 -19.59
C ALA A 227 -24.13 -11.43 -19.56
N ALA A 228 -23.59 -11.70 -18.37
CA ALA A 228 -22.41 -12.55 -18.20
C ALA A 228 -22.65 -14.02 -18.61
N MET A 229 -23.89 -14.50 -18.51
CA MET A 229 -24.28 -15.86 -18.91
C MET A 229 -24.53 -16.00 -20.42
N VAL A 230 -25.07 -14.97 -21.07
CA VAL A 230 -25.34 -14.97 -22.52
C VAL A 230 -24.06 -14.84 -23.35
N ALA A 231 -23.04 -14.15 -22.83
CA ALA A 231 -21.76 -13.94 -23.51
C ALA A 231 -20.56 -14.25 -22.59
N PRO A 232 -20.23 -15.53 -22.36
CA PRO A 232 -19.10 -15.96 -21.54
C PRO A 232 -17.76 -15.84 -22.29
N THR A 233 -17.51 -14.71 -22.95
CA THR A 233 -16.17 -14.40 -23.46
C THR A 233 -15.31 -13.89 -22.31
N ALA A 234 -14.03 -14.27 -22.27
CA ALA A 234 -13.07 -13.95 -21.19
C ALA A 234 -12.90 -12.46 -20.89
N ILE A 235 -13.47 -11.58 -21.73
CA ILE A 235 -13.46 -10.13 -21.60
C ILE A 235 -14.55 -9.67 -20.61
N ALA A 236 -15.72 -10.32 -20.57
CA ALA A 236 -16.84 -9.87 -19.74
C ALA A 236 -16.57 -10.02 -18.23
N THR A 237 -15.84 -11.06 -17.81
CA THR A 237 -15.54 -11.31 -16.38
C THR A 237 -14.54 -10.31 -15.79
N GLN A 238 -13.64 -9.74 -16.61
CA GLN A 238 -12.66 -8.74 -16.16
C GLN A 238 -13.31 -7.38 -15.84
N TYR A 239 -14.38 -7.01 -16.56
CA TYR A 239 -15.07 -5.73 -16.36
C TYR A 239 -16.28 -5.82 -15.41
N LEU A 240 -16.79 -7.02 -15.11
CA LEU A 240 -17.97 -7.21 -14.27
C LEU A 240 -17.73 -6.76 -12.82
N ALA A 241 -16.61 -7.14 -12.22
CA ALA A 241 -16.29 -6.78 -10.84
C ALA A 241 -16.06 -5.26 -10.65
N PRO A 242 -15.31 -4.56 -11.51
CA PRO A 242 -15.26 -3.10 -11.52
C PRO A 242 -16.64 -2.44 -11.73
N ALA A 243 -17.45 -2.97 -12.66
CA ALA A 243 -18.78 -2.43 -12.94
C ALA A 243 -19.73 -2.54 -11.74
N TRP A 244 -19.69 -3.65 -11.00
CA TRP A 244 -20.47 -3.80 -9.77
C TRP A 244 -20.02 -2.84 -8.68
N ARG A 245 -18.71 -2.68 -8.48
CA ARG A 245 -18.16 -1.71 -7.53
C ARG A 245 -18.59 -0.29 -7.89
N GLY A 246 -18.51 0.08 -9.16
CA GLY A 246 -18.97 1.37 -9.67
C GLY A 246 -20.48 1.59 -9.46
N ALA A 247 -21.31 0.59 -9.74
CA ALA A 247 -22.76 0.67 -9.54
C ALA A 247 -23.15 0.85 -8.07
N VAL A 248 -22.47 0.18 -7.14
CA VAL A 248 -22.67 0.36 -5.69
C VAL A 248 -22.33 1.80 -5.28
N ILE A 249 -21.20 2.33 -5.76
CA ILE A 249 -20.75 3.71 -5.45
C ILE A 249 -21.74 4.73 -6.01
N LEU A 250 -22.17 4.59 -7.27
CA LEU A 250 -23.15 5.48 -7.89
C LEU A 250 -24.49 5.47 -7.15
N SER A 251 -24.95 4.28 -6.74
CA SER A 251 -26.20 4.13 -5.98
C SER A 251 -26.09 4.78 -4.60
N PHE A 252 -24.94 4.64 -3.93
CA PHE A 252 -24.69 5.25 -2.64
C PHE A 252 -24.59 6.78 -2.71
N VAL A 253 -23.89 7.31 -3.71
CA VAL A 253 -23.81 8.76 -3.98
C VAL A 253 -25.18 9.33 -4.30
N TRP A 254 -25.96 8.65 -5.14
CA TRP A 254 -27.33 9.04 -5.47
C TRP A 254 -28.24 9.05 -4.23
N PHE A 255 -28.13 8.03 -3.39
CA PHE A 255 -28.82 7.96 -2.10
C PHE A 255 -28.47 9.14 -1.20
N LEU A 256 -27.17 9.40 -0.97
CA LEU A 256 -26.71 10.49 -0.11
C LEU A 256 -27.15 11.85 -0.64
N HIS A 257 -27.11 12.05 -1.96
CA HIS A 257 -27.60 13.27 -2.59
C HIS A 257 -29.09 13.46 -2.33
N ARG A 258 -29.91 12.44 -2.56
CA ARG A 258 -31.36 12.50 -2.36
C ARG A 258 -31.75 12.66 -0.89
N TRP A 259 -31.07 11.94 0.00
CA TRP A 259 -31.28 12.07 1.45
C TRP A 259 -30.94 13.48 1.92
N LYS A 260 -29.79 14.03 1.48
CA LYS A 260 -29.40 15.42 1.74
C LYS A 260 -30.46 16.41 1.25
N THR A 261 -30.88 16.34 -0.01
CA THR A 261 -31.90 17.24 -0.56
C THR A 261 -33.20 17.18 0.24
N ASN A 262 -33.61 16.00 0.67
CA ASN A 262 -34.80 15.81 1.50
C ASN A 262 -34.65 16.42 2.91
N VAL A 263 -33.46 16.36 3.51
CA VAL A 263 -33.16 16.97 4.81
C VAL A 263 -33.17 18.50 4.69
N PHE A 264 -32.46 19.07 3.71
CA PHE A 264 -32.43 20.52 3.49
C PHE A 264 -33.82 21.08 3.14
N ALA A 265 -34.61 20.37 2.33
CA ALA A 265 -35.98 20.78 2.01
C ALA A 265 -36.88 20.87 3.25
N ARG A 266 -36.67 20.02 4.27
CA ARG A 266 -37.41 20.08 5.53
C ARG A 266 -36.98 21.24 6.41
N THR A 267 -35.67 21.44 6.50
CA THR A 267 -35.09 22.55 7.28
C THR A 267 -35.49 23.90 6.70
N LEU A 268 -35.61 24.00 5.36
CA LEU A 268 -36.07 25.20 4.67
C LEU A 268 -37.59 25.43 4.78
N SER A 269 -38.40 24.38 4.94
CA SER A 269 -39.86 24.50 5.13
C SER A 269 -40.27 24.78 6.59
N SER A 270 -39.40 24.49 7.55
CA SER A 270 -39.60 24.75 8.99
C SER A 270 -39.30 26.22 9.31
N GLN A 271 -40.30 27.09 9.25
CA GLN A 271 -40.16 28.52 9.56
C GLN A 271 -39.82 28.78 11.04
N SER A 272 -38.58 29.15 11.36
CA SER A 272 -38.25 30.04 12.49
C SER A 272 -36.83 30.63 12.46
N VAL A 273 -36.15 30.73 11.31
CA VAL A 273 -34.79 31.28 11.27
C VAL A 273 -34.67 32.41 10.25
N LEU A 274 -34.24 33.56 10.76
CA LEU A 274 -33.96 34.81 10.05
C LEU A 274 -33.30 34.58 8.69
N GLY A 275 -33.69 35.37 7.69
CA GLY A 275 -33.26 35.24 6.28
C GLY A 275 -31.74 35.20 6.02
N LEU A 276 -30.91 35.55 7.01
CA LEU A 276 -29.46 35.43 6.98
C LEU A 276 -28.95 33.96 7.00
N ASP A 277 -29.73 33.02 7.56
CA ASP A 277 -29.33 31.61 7.66
C ASP A 277 -29.72 30.80 6.41
N ARG A 278 -30.70 31.30 5.65
CA ARG A 278 -31.17 30.67 4.41
C ARG A 278 -30.11 30.70 3.31
N GLU A 279 -29.42 31.82 3.13
CA GLU A 279 -28.35 31.92 2.13
C GLU A 279 -27.14 31.07 2.49
N LYS A 280 -26.76 31.02 3.78
CA LYS A 280 -25.68 30.14 4.27
C LYS A 280 -26.04 28.67 4.11
N MET A 281 -27.28 28.27 4.39
CA MET A 281 -27.76 26.90 4.18
C MET A 281 -27.79 26.51 2.70
N LEU A 282 -28.14 27.45 1.80
CA LEU A 282 -28.06 27.22 0.36
C LEU A 282 -26.61 27.13 -0.14
N ALA A 283 -25.70 27.92 0.42
CA ALA A 283 -24.27 27.83 0.14
C ALA A 283 -23.69 26.50 0.62
N LEU A 284 -24.05 26.04 1.82
CA LEU A 284 -23.69 24.74 2.36
C LEU A 284 -24.27 23.59 1.52
N ASP A 285 -25.50 23.72 1.02
CA ASP A 285 -26.11 22.73 0.13
C ASP A 285 -25.31 22.59 -1.18
N LYS A 286 -24.90 23.71 -1.79
CA LYS A 286 -24.04 23.73 -2.99
C LYS A 286 -22.66 23.14 -2.73
N ILE A 287 -21.98 23.54 -1.65
CA ILE A 287 -20.64 23.05 -1.29
C ILE A 287 -20.69 21.54 -0.99
N SER A 288 -21.70 21.11 -0.24
CA SER A 288 -21.89 19.69 0.08
C SER A 288 -22.24 18.86 -1.17
N SER A 289 -23.03 19.40 -2.11
CA SER A 289 -23.27 18.75 -3.40
C SER A 289 -21.98 18.58 -4.20
N ILE A 290 -21.17 19.65 -4.34
CA ILE A 290 -19.88 19.60 -5.05
C ILE A 290 -18.94 18.60 -4.39
N GLY A 291 -18.85 18.60 -3.05
CA GLY A 291 -18.04 17.65 -2.29
C GLY A 291 -18.49 16.20 -2.48
N LEU A 292 -19.80 15.93 -2.46
CA LEU A 292 -20.34 14.59 -2.65
C LEU A 292 -20.09 14.07 -4.08
N PHE A 293 -20.23 14.92 -5.10
CA PHE A 293 -19.86 14.56 -6.48
C PHE A 293 -18.36 14.33 -6.63
N GLY A 294 -17.52 15.17 -5.99
CA GLY A 294 -16.07 14.97 -5.97
C GLY A 294 -15.68 13.62 -5.37
N ILE A 295 -16.18 13.29 -4.18
CA ILE A 295 -15.94 11.99 -3.52
C ILE A 295 -16.47 10.84 -4.37
N GLY A 296 -17.64 11.00 -4.98
CA GLY A 296 -18.23 9.99 -5.87
C GLY A 296 -17.38 9.70 -7.10
N ILE A 297 -16.84 10.75 -7.75
CA ILE A 297 -15.96 10.60 -8.92
C ILE A 297 -14.64 9.96 -8.53
N MET A 298 -14.06 10.34 -7.39
CA MET A 298 -12.82 9.74 -6.87
C MET A 298 -13.00 8.25 -6.57
N ALA A 299 -14.04 7.89 -5.82
CA ALA A 299 -14.34 6.49 -5.50
C ALA A 299 -14.64 5.66 -6.76
N LEU A 300 -15.33 6.24 -7.75
CA LEU A 300 -15.60 5.58 -9.03
C LEU A 300 -14.31 5.32 -9.83
N ALA A 301 -13.40 6.30 -9.87
CA ALA A 301 -12.12 6.14 -10.54
C ALA A 301 -11.24 5.07 -9.86
N GLU A 302 -11.22 5.00 -8.52
CA GLU A 302 -10.55 3.91 -7.78
C GLU A 302 -11.19 2.54 -8.05
N ALA A 303 -12.52 2.47 -8.11
CA ALA A 303 -13.23 1.23 -8.44
C ALA A 303 -12.92 0.74 -9.88
N CYS A 304 -12.61 1.66 -10.79
CA CYS A 304 -12.17 1.39 -12.16
C CYS A 304 -10.66 1.14 -12.29
N GLY A 305 -9.91 1.07 -11.18
CA GLY A 305 -8.48 0.75 -11.17
C GLY A 305 -7.55 1.96 -11.37
N VAL A 306 -8.07 3.18 -11.36
CA VAL A 306 -7.26 4.41 -11.38
C VAL A 306 -6.82 4.72 -9.95
N ALA A 307 -5.52 4.75 -9.68
CA ALA A 307 -4.98 5.14 -8.37
C ALA A 307 -5.15 6.65 -8.15
N VAL A 308 -6.36 7.08 -7.77
CA VAL A 308 -6.69 8.49 -7.54
C VAL A 308 -5.87 9.09 -6.41
N GLN A 309 -5.53 8.28 -5.39
CA GLN A 309 -4.53 8.62 -4.37
C GLN A 309 -3.20 9.07 -4.98
N SER A 310 -2.68 8.37 -6.01
CA SER A 310 -1.48 8.81 -6.73
C SER A 310 -1.70 10.12 -7.47
N ILE A 311 -2.85 10.32 -8.14
CA ILE A 311 -3.14 11.53 -8.92
C ILE A 311 -3.30 12.76 -8.02
N LEU A 312 -3.93 12.62 -6.84
CA LEU A 312 -4.05 13.71 -5.86
C LEU A 312 -2.71 14.05 -5.20
N THR A 313 -1.83 13.06 -4.98
CA THR A 313 -0.44 13.35 -4.56
C THR A 313 0.38 14.08 -5.62
N VAL A 314 0.04 13.97 -6.91
CA VAL A 314 0.72 14.75 -7.97
C VAL A 314 0.03 16.10 -8.23
N GLY A 315 -1.21 16.29 -7.75
CA GLY A 315 -2.08 17.40 -8.18
C GLY A 315 -2.35 18.52 -7.18
N GLY A 316 -2.05 18.39 -5.89
CA GLY A 316 -2.12 19.53 -4.97
C GLY A 316 -2.32 19.22 -3.51
N VAL A 317 -1.21 19.15 -2.77
CA VAL A 317 -0.93 20.05 -1.65
C VAL A 317 0.51 20.46 -1.86
N GLY A 318 0.78 21.77 -1.96
CA GLY A 318 2.14 22.27 -1.99
C GLY A 318 2.81 21.91 -0.67
N ASP A 319 3.53 20.79 -0.66
CA ASP A 319 4.50 20.53 0.39
C ASP A 319 5.53 21.64 0.26
N HIS A 320 5.56 22.55 1.23
CA HIS A 320 6.63 23.51 1.29
C HIS A 320 7.89 22.70 1.59
N ASP A 321 8.63 22.38 0.54
CA ASP A 321 9.92 21.69 0.60
C ASP A 321 10.92 22.68 1.24
N VAL A 322 10.85 22.79 2.57
CA VAL A 322 11.61 23.76 3.36
C VAL A 322 13.00 23.20 3.60
N ASN A 323 14.00 24.07 3.43
CA ASN A 323 15.38 23.71 3.80
C ASN A 323 15.49 23.60 5.32
N VAL A 324 16.03 22.48 5.79
CA VAL A 324 16.26 22.19 7.20
C VAL A 324 17.76 22.02 7.43
N ASP A 325 18.32 22.84 8.32
CA ASP A 325 19.76 22.93 8.58
C ASP A 325 20.13 22.35 9.97
N PHE A 326 19.48 21.27 10.41
CA PHE A 326 19.69 20.74 11.76
C PHE A 326 20.82 19.71 11.89
N LEU A 327 21.21 19.04 10.80
CA LEU A 327 22.25 17.99 10.85
C LEU A 327 23.63 18.58 10.58
N PRO A 328 24.58 18.48 11.52
CA PRO A 328 25.92 19.04 11.36
C PRO A 328 26.70 18.33 10.26
N GLY A 329 27.29 19.11 9.35
CA GLY A 329 28.08 18.59 8.23
C GLY A 329 27.28 18.11 7.03
N PHE A 330 25.95 18.27 7.05
CA PHE A 330 25.12 18.10 5.86
C PHE A 330 24.97 19.44 5.11
N PRO A 331 24.92 19.41 3.77
CA PRO A 331 24.40 20.55 3.01
C PRO A 331 22.90 20.73 3.31
N LYS A 332 22.32 21.87 2.92
CA LYS A 332 20.89 22.17 3.14
C LYS A 332 20.03 20.98 2.71
N LEU A 333 19.45 20.30 3.70
CA LEU A 333 18.55 19.17 3.48
C LEU A 333 17.16 19.72 3.28
N LYS A 334 16.33 19.00 2.54
CA LYS A 334 14.93 19.36 2.39
C LYS A 334 14.05 18.48 3.26
N THR A 335 12.85 18.93 3.58
CA THR A 335 11.86 18.10 4.28
C THR A 335 11.61 16.78 3.54
N SER A 336 11.61 16.79 2.20
CA SER A 336 11.47 15.60 1.37
C SER A 336 12.64 14.60 1.43
N ASP A 337 13.81 15.00 1.95
CA ASP A 337 14.98 14.12 2.15
C ASP A 337 14.86 13.23 3.40
N PHE A 338 13.94 13.55 4.31
CA PHE A 338 13.73 12.79 5.54
C PHE A 338 12.77 11.61 5.35
N PRO A 339 12.86 10.58 6.21
CA PRO A 339 11.86 9.51 6.27
C PRO A 339 10.45 10.08 6.41
N GLN A 340 9.48 9.50 5.69
CA GLN A 340 8.09 9.98 5.70
C GLN A 340 7.48 9.92 7.10
N GLU A 341 7.94 8.98 7.92
CA GLU A 341 7.58 8.77 9.31
C GLU A 341 7.93 9.95 10.23
N ILE A 342 8.87 10.80 9.81
CA ILE A 342 9.30 11.98 10.59
C ILE A 342 8.53 13.22 10.17
N VAL A 343 8.15 13.33 8.90
CA VAL A 343 7.65 14.58 8.31
C VAL A 343 6.14 14.54 8.05
N ASN A 344 5.63 13.43 7.52
CA ASN A 344 4.28 13.36 6.94
C ASN A 344 3.35 12.37 7.66
N ASP A 345 3.86 11.20 8.07
CA ASP A 345 3.08 10.15 8.72
C ASP A 345 3.45 10.01 10.20
N ILE A 346 3.29 11.08 10.98
CA ILE A 346 3.72 11.14 12.38
C ILE A 346 2.86 10.30 13.34
N ASP A 347 1.61 10.02 12.95
CA ASP A 347 0.63 9.31 13.79
C ASP A 347 0.63 7.79 13.55
N GLY A 348 1.34 7.31 12.52
CA GLY A 348 1.47 5.89 12.21
C GLY A 348 2.12 5.09 13.36
N PRO A 349 1.78 3.80 13.55
CA PRO A 349 2.40 2.97 14.59
C PRO A 349 3.93 2.89 14.48
N PHE A 350 4.45 2.83 13.25
CA PHE A 350 5.88 2.78 12.99
C PHE A 350 6.57 4.11 13.31
N ALA A 351 5.97 5.24 12.93
CA ALA A 351 6.47 6.57 13.30
C ALA A 351 6.45 6.81 14.81
N THR A 352 5.36 6.43 15.48
CA THR A 352 5.26 6.50 16.95
C THR A 352 6.34 5.66 17.62
N MET A 353 6.63 4.47 17.09
CA MET A 353 7.71 3.61 17.58
C MET A 353 9.08 4.30 17.41
N LEU A 354 9.38 4.86 16.23
CA LEU A 354 10.64 5.57 15.97
C LEU A 354 10.81 6.81 16.87
N HIS A 355 9.74 7.59 17.06
CA HIS A 355 9.74 8.74 17.96
C HIS A 355 10.05 8.32 19.40
N LYS A 356 9.36 7.30 19.92
CA LYS A 356 9.63 6.77 21.27
C LYS A 356 11.06 6.22 21.39
N MET A 357 11.54 5.51 20.37
CA MET A 357 12.92 5.04 20.34
C MET A 357 13.91 6.21 20.50
N GLY A 358 13.73 7.30 19.76
CA GLY A 358 14.58 8.49 19.86
C GLY A 358 14.60 9.11 21.28
N LEU A 359 13.46 9.11 21.97
CA LEU A 359 13.36 9.60 23.35
C LEU A 359 14.00 8.68 24.39
N GLU A 360 13.97 7.37 24.16
CA GLU A 360 14.44 6.36 25.12
C GLU A 360 15.94 6.04 24.96
N LEU A 361 16.52 6.20 23.76
CA LEU A 361 17.94 5.91 23.48
C LEU A 361 18.93 6.63 24.42
N PRO A 362 18.77 7.92 24.79
CA PRO A 362 19.64 8.59 25.77
C PRO A 362 19.68 7.93 27.15
N ARG A 363 18.67 7.12 27.49
CA ARG A 363 18.60 6.43 28.78
C ARG A 363 19.37 5.12 28.78
N ALA A 364 19.65 4.55 27.60
CA ALA A 364 20.37 3.28 27.46
C ALA A 364 21.76 3.33 28.10
N THR A 365 22.22 2.21 28.66
CA THR A 365 23.60 2.08 29.18
C THR A 365 24.62 2.26 28.06
N VAL A 366 24.31 1.68 26.90
CA VAL A 366 25.14 1.75 25.71
C VAL A 366 24.26 1.72 24.46
N VAL A 367 24.63 2.49 23.45
CA VAL A 367 24.05 2.43 22.10
C VAL A 367 25.15 1.91 21.17
N ALA A 368 25.00 0.69 20.68
CA ALA A 368 25.92 0.12 19.69
C ALA A 368 25.37 0.32 18.27
N ILE A 369 26.23 0.72 17.34
CA ILE A 369 25.85 1.02 15.95
C ILE A 369 26.78 0.32 14.95
N ASN A 370 26.19 -0.19 13.87
CA ASN A 370 26.94 -0.71 12.72
C ASN A 370 27.48 0.44 11.87
N SER A 371 28.55 1.06 12.34
CA SER A 371 29.26 2.15 11.67
C SER A 371 30.70 2.20 12.19
N PHE A 372 31.50 3.16 11.71
CA PHE A 372 32.85 3.41 12.17
C PHE A 372 33.08 4.92 12.35
N SER A 373 33.93 5.29 13.30
CA SER A 373 34.03 6.67 13.80
C SER A 373 34.39 7.71 12.72
N THR A 374 35.31 7.34 11.83
CA THR A 374 35.79 8.24 10.77
C THR A 374 34.81 8.44 9.61
N VAL A 375 33.65 7.76 9.61
CA VAL A 375 32.69 7.87 8.50
C VAL A 375 32.05 9.26 8.42
N HIS A 376 31.76 9.88 9.57
CA HIS A 376 31.22 11.25 9.66
C HIS A 376 31.43 11.83 11.06
N PRO A 377 32.60 12.43 11.35
CA PRO A 377 32.98 12.85 12.70
C PRO A 377 32.03 13.85 13.37
N LEU A 378 31.40 14.74 12.60
CA LEU A 378 30.51 15.77 13.16
C LEU A 378 29.20 15.19 13.75
N ILE A 379 28.67 14.16 13.13
CA ILE A 379 27.46 13.45 13.56
C ILE A 379 27.82 12.50 14.69
N GLU A 380 28.98 11.84 14.61
CA GLU A 380 29.46 11.02 15.71
C GLU A 380 29.63 11.83 17.00
N ASN A 381 30.17 13.05 16.92
CA ASN A 381 30.30 13.93 18.08
C ASN A 381 28.93 14.33 18.67
N GLU A 382 27.95 14.62 17.82
CA GLU A 382 26.58 14.92 18.25
C GLU A 382 25.88 13.70 18.87
N LEU A 383 26.07 12.50 18.33
CA LEU A 383 25.51 11.29 18.92
C LEU A 383 26.18 10.95 20.26
N ASN A 384 27.50 11.15 20.35
CA ASN A 384 28.25 10.97 21.60
C ASN A 384 27.83 11.95 22.70
N SER A 385 27.42 13.17 22.37
CA SER A 385 26.93 14.13 23.38
C SER A 385 25.52 13.81 23.87
N ASN A 386 24.71 13.13 23.05
CA ASN A 386 23.32 12.81 23.34
C ASN A 386 23.13 11.45 24.04
N PHE A 387 24.09 10.52 23.93
CA PHE A 387 24.02 9.20 24.57
C PHE A 387 25.03 9.06 25.70
N LYS A 388 24.72 8.22 26.71
CA LYS A 388 25.68 7.93 27.79
C LYS A 388 26.97 7.31 27.27
N MET A 389 26.86 6.45 26.26
CA MET A 389 27.98 5.81 25.58
C MET A 389 27.53 5.32 24.20
N LEU A 390 28.20 5.78 23.16
CA LEU A 390 28.03 5.31 21.79
C LEU A 390 29.20 4.40 21.41
N LEU A 391 28.92 3.19 20.92
CA LEU A 391 29.93 2.25 20.45
C LEU A 391 29.74 1.96 18.96
N ASN A 392 30.62 2.54 18.14
CA ASN A 392 30.76 2.16 16.74
C ASN A 392 31.42 0.78 16.66
N VAL A 393 30.68 -0.25 16.26
CA VAL A 393 31.12 -1.67 16.26
C VAL A 393 31.18 -2.28 14.85
N GLY A 394 31.01 -1.43 13.83
CA GLY A 394 31.04 -1.80 12.43
C GLY A 394 32.32 -1.38 11.70
N PRO A 395 32.34 -1.54 10.37
CA PRO A 395 31.29 -2.19 9.59
C PRO A 395 31.26 -3.71 9.85
N PHE A 396 30.06 -4.26 10.11
CA PHE A 396 29.87 -5.68 10.47
C PHE A 396 30.40 -6.66 9.44
N ILE A 397 30.50 -6.23 8.19
CA ILE A 397 31.10 -7.00 7.11
C ILE A 397 32.58 -7.33 7.34
N LEU A 398 33.26 -6.52 8.16
CA LEU A 398 34.66 -6.70 8.56
C LEU A 398 34.78 -7.20 9.99
N THR A 399 33.97 -6.70 10.93
CA THR A 399 34.07 -7.08 12.35
C THR A 399 33.41 -8.43 12.66
N THR A 400 32.39 -8.83 11.89
CA THR A 400 31.66 -10.08 12.03
C THR A 400 31.46 -10.74 10.67
N PRO A 401 32.53 -11.23 10.03
CA PRO A 401 32.44 -11.82 8.69
C PRO A 401 31.46 -13.00 8.70
N GLN A 402 30.43 -12.89 7.86
CA GLN A 402 29.41 -13.92 7.70
C GLN A 402 29.94 -15.08 6.84
N PRO A 403 29.34 -16.28 6.93
CA PRO A 403 29.67 -17.38 6.02
C PRO A 403 29.49 -16.94 4.57
N ILE A 404 30.44 -17.31 3.70
CA ILE A 404 30.39 -17.02 2.27
C ILE A 404 29.09 -17.63 1.70
N ILE A 405 28.28 -16.79 1.07
CA ILE A 405 27.07 -17.24 0.37
C ILE A 405 27.52 -18.01 -0.87
N ALA A 406 26.95 -19.21 -1.09
CA ALA A 406 27.26 -20.01 -2.27
C ALA A 406 26.96 -19.22 -3.56
N ASP A 407 27.93 -19.19 -4.47
CA ASP A 407 27.76 -18.60 -5.80
C ASP A 407 27.08 -19.60 -6.75
N GLU A 408 25.81 -19.90 -6.48
CA GLU A 408 25.02 -20.91 -7.22
C GLU A 408 24.96 -20.63 -8.73
N HIS A 409 25.07 -19.36 -9.13
CA HIS A 409 24.93 -18.92 -10.50
C HIS A 409 26.26 -18.59 -11.19
N GLY A 410 27.39 -18.78 -10.51
CA GLY A 410 28.72 -18.50 -11.05
C GLY A 410 28.96 -17.02 -11.38
N CYS A 411 28.41 -16.11 -10.58
CA CYS A 411 28.61 -14.67 -10.69
C CYS A 411 30.10 -14.29 -10.63
N ILE A 412 30.87 -14.86 -9.71
CA ILE A 412 32.30 -14.54 -9.54
C ILE A 412 33.11 -15.07 -10.73
N ALA A 413 32.83 -16.30 -11.17
CA ALA A 413 33.47 -16.87 -12.35
C ALA A 413 33.16 -16.08 -13.63
N TRP A 414 31.97 -15.49 -13.73
CA TRP A 414 31.60 -14.62 -14.83
C TRP A 414 32.29 -13.25 -14.75
N LEU A 415 32.42 -12.67 -13.55
CA LEU A 415 33.15 -11.41 -13.34
C LEU A 415 34.62 -11.52 -13.73
N ASN A 416 35.27 -12.66 -13.47
CA ASN A 416 36.67 -12.92 -13.87
C ASN A 416 36.93 -12.76 -15.38
N GLN A 417 35.88 -12.83 -16.22
CA GLN A 417 35.97 -12.69 -17.67
C GLN A 417 35.88 -11.23 -18.14
N HIS A 418 35.67 -10.29 -17.23
CA HIS A 418 35.43 -8.88 -17.52
C HIS A 418 36.59 -8.01 -17.04
N LYS A 419 36.82 -6.90 -17.75
CA LYS A 419 37.85 -5.91 -17.42
C LYS A 419 37.57 -5.24 -16.07
N ASN A 420 38.62 -4.67 -15.48
CA ASN A 420 38.49 -3.90 -14.25
C ASN A 420 37.52 -2.73 -14.44
N SER A 421 36.67 -2.52 -13.43
CA SER A 421 35.71 -1.42 -13.37
C SER A 421 34.78 -1.29 -14.58
N SER A 422 34.44 -2.40 -15.26
CA SER A 422 33.56 -2.38 -16.44
C SER A 422 32.14 -2.86 -16.17
N VAL A 423 31.90 -3.58 -15.07
CA VAL A 423 30.61 -4.24 -14.78
C VAL A 423 29.74 -3.40 -13.86
N VAL A 424 28.45 -3.30 -14.15
CA VAL A 424 27.44 -2.68 -13.29
C VAL A 424 26.82 -3.76 -12.39
N TYR A 425 26.87 -3.56 -11.07
CA TYR A 425 26.09 -4.38 -10.13
C TYR A 425 24.82 -3.65 -9.73
N ILE A 426 23.69 -4.34 -9.68
CA ILE A 426 22.37 -3.73 -9.43
C ILE A 426 21.64 -4.53 -8.34
N SER A 427 21.24 -3.85 -7.28
CA SER A 427 20.48 -4.45 -6.17
C SER A 427 19.68 -3.40 -5.41
N PHE A 428 18.37 -3.62 -5.30
CA PHE A 428 17.47 -2.78 -4.50
C PHE A 428 17.17 -3.38 -3.11
N GLY A 429 18.04 -4.28 -2.64
CA GLY A 429 17.93 -4.87 -1.30
C GLY A 429 17.01 -6.08 -1.26
N SER A 430 16.51 -6.38 -0.06
CA SER A 430 15.79 -7.65 0.20
C SER A 430 14.28 -7.58 -0.02
N VAL A 431 13.68 -6.38 0.02
CA VAL A 431 12.22 -6.20 0.05
C VAL A 431 11.68 -5.28 -1.04
N VAL A 432 12.54 -4.56 -1.75
CA VAL A 432 12.11 -3.61 -2.79
C VAL A 432 12.12 -4.29 -4.15
N ILE A 433 11.03 -4.07 -4.89
CA ILE A 433 10.95 -4.24 -6.33
C ILE A 433 10.56 -2.88 -6.90
N PRO A 434 11.38 -2.25 -7.76
CA PRO A 434 11.00 -0.99 -8.40
C PRO A 434 9.67 -1.09 -9.16
N PRO A 435 8.93 0.02 -9.32
CA PRO A 435 7.69 0.03 -10.10
C PRO A 435 7.89 -0.48 -11.54
N PRO A 436 6.85 -1.05 -12.20
CA PRO A 436 6.98 -1.64 -13.53
C PRO A 436 7.56 -0.69 -14.60
N HIS A 437 7.23 0.60 -14.54
CA HIS A 437 7.77 1.59 -15.47
C HIS A 437 9.26 1.86 -15.26
N GLU A 438 9.73 1.84 -14.00
CA GLU A 438 11.15 1.95 -13.65
C GLU A 438 11.94 0.70 -14.05
N LEU A 439 11.35 -0.50 -13.88
CA LEU A 439 11.95 -1.75 -14.35
C LEU A 439 12.08 -1.79 -15.87
N THR A 440 11.06 -1.35 -16.58
CA THR A 440 11.07 -1.24 -18.05
C THR A 440 12.16 -0.28 -18.50
N ALA A 441 12.22 0.92 -17.91
CA ALA A 441 13.24 1.91 -18.22
C ALA A 441 14.66 1.41 -17.91
N LEU A 442 14.86 0.74 -16.76
CA LEU A 442 16.13 0.14 -16.40
C LEU A 442 16.56 -0.93 -17.42
N ALA A 443 15.64 -1.82 -17.80
CA ALA A 443 15.92 -2.86 -18.80
C ALA A 443 16.32 -2.24 -20.14
N GLU A 444 15.58 -1.26 -20.64
CA GLU A 444 15.91 -0.54 -21.88
C GLU A 444 17.27 0.15 -21.81
N SER A 445 17.60 0.78 -20.67
CA SER A 445 18.93 1.39 -20.45
C SER A 445 20.05 0.36 -20.43
N LEU A 446 19.83 -0.83 -19.87
CA LEU A 446 20.83 -1.90 -19.84
C LEU A 446 21.00 -2.59 -21.20
N GLU A 447 19.96 -2.62 -22.03
CA GLU A 447 20.09 -3.07 -23.42
C GLU A 447 20.89 -2.07 -24.25
N GLU A 448 20.61 -0.78 -24.09
CA GLU A 448 21.26 0.29 -24.85
C GLU A 448 22.70 0.57 -24.40
N CYS A 449 22.98 0.62 -23.10
CA CYS A 449 24.33 0.93 -22.62
C CYS A 449 25.26 -0.26 -22.85
N GLU A 450 26.49 -0.10 -23.30
CA GLU A 450 27.38 -1.25 -23.59
C GLU A 450 27.93 -1.95 -22.34
N PHE A 451 27.54 -1.54 -21.14
CA PHE A 451 28.10 -2.08 -19.90
C PHE A 451 27.56 -3.47 -19.59
N PRO A 452 28.43 -4.46 -19.32
CA PRO A 452 28.04 -5.73 -18.74
C PRO A 452 27.43 -5.51 -17.35
N PHE A 453 26.47 -6.35 -16.95
CA PHE A 453 25.79 -6.15 -15.67
C PHE A 453 25.47 -7.44 -14.91
N ILE A 454 25.33 -7.33 -13.60
CA ILE A 454 24.71 -8.33 -12.74
C ILE A 454 23.53 -7.68 -12.02
N LEU A 455 22.32 -8.18 -12.26
CA LEU A 455 21.09 -7.73 -11.63
C LEU A 455 20.60 -8.78 -10.62
N ALA A 456 20.64 -8.42 -9.33
CA ALA A 456 20.00 -9.19 -8.28
C ALA A 456 18.50 -8.83 -8.23
N PHE A 457 17.64 -9.74 -8.69
CA PHE A 457 16.21 -9.50 -8.86
C PHE A 457 15.38 -10.59 -8.19
N ARG A 458 14.65 -10.25 -7.11
CA ARG A 458 13.88 -11.22 -6.32
C ARG A 458 12.52 -11.62 -6.91
N GLY A 459 12.00 -10.88 -7.88
CA GLY A 459 10.76 -11.24 -8.58
C GLY A 459 10.99 -12.29 -9.67
N ASN A 460 9.92 -12.71 -10.34
CA ASN A 460 10.05 -13.47 -11.59
C ASN A 460 10.48 -12.51 -12.72
N PRO A 461 11.70 -12.64 -13.28
CA PRO A 461 12.17 -11.74 -14.35
C PRO A 461 11.24 -11.77 -15.57
N GLU A 462 10.70 -12.93 -15.94
CA GLU A 462 9.84 -13.10 -17.12
C GLU A 462 8.49 -12.39 -17.00
N GLU A 463 8.01 -12.19 -15.76
CA GLU A 463 6.73 -11.51 -15.49
C GLU A 463 6.89 -9.99 -15.34
N ASN A 464 8.05 -9.54 -14.87
CA ASN A 464 8.25 -8.15 -14.42
C ASN A 464 9.15 -7.33 -15.34
N LEU A 465 9.99 -7.97 -16.14
CA LEU A 465 10.87 -7.31 -17.11
C LEU A 465 10.26 -7.39 -18.52
N PRO A 466 10.68 -6.50 -19.44
CA PRO A 466 10.19 -6.55 -20.81
C PRO A 466 10.40 -7.92 -21.46
N LYS A 467 9.39 -8.38 -22.21
CA LYS A 467 9.43 -9.70 -22.85
C LYS A 467 10.70 -9.87 -23.70
N GLY A 468 11.39 -10.99 -23.50
CA GLY A 468 12.62 -11.32 -24.23
C GLY A 468 13.88 -10.62 -23.71
N PHE A 469 13.80 -9.77 -22.69
CA PHE A 469 14.96 -9.05 -22.13
C PHE A 469 16.02 -10.02 -21.61
N VAL A 470 15.60 -11.07 -20.92
CA VAL A 470 16.51 -12.08 -20.34
C VAL A 470 17.31 -12.77 -21.44
N GLU A 471 16.66 -13.18 -22.54
CA GLU A 471 17.29 -13.82 -23.67
C GLU A 471 18.21 -12.88 -24.43
N ARG A 472 17.75 -11.65 -24.72
CA ARG A 472 18.53 -10.64 -25.47
C ARG A 472 19.78 -10.22 -24.74
N THR A 473 19.77 -10.21 -23.40
CA THR A 473 20.91 -9.77 -22.58
C THR A 473 21.75 -10.91 -22.01
N ARG A 474 21.42 -12.18 -22.29
CA ARG A 474 22.08 -13.36 -21.69
C ARG A 474 23.60 -13.41 -21.85
N THR A 475 24.14 -12.86 -22.95
CA THR A 475 25.59 -12.82 -23.20
C THR A 475 26.28 -11.61 -22.56
N LYS A 476 25.51 -10.56 -22.25
CA LYS A 476 25.98 -9.27 -21.75
C LYS A 476 25.85 -9.14 -20.24
N GLY A 477 24.85 -9.76 -19.64
CA GLY A 477 24.58 -9.66 -18.22
C GLY A 477 24.01 -10.93 -17.61
N LYS A 478 23.98 -10.94 -16.28
CA LYS A 478 23.36 -12.01 -15.49
C LYS A 478 22.23 -11.45 -14.64
N ILE A 479 21.11 -12.15 -14.62
CA ILE A 479 19.98 -11.86 -13.73
C ILE A 479 19.86 -13.04 -12.77
N VAL A 480 19.90 -12.77 -11.47
CA VAL A 480 19.93 -13.80 -10.43
C VAL A 480 18.96 -13.44 -9.31
N ALA A 481 18.31 -14.44 -8.71
CA ALA A 481 17.38 -14.21 -7.60
C ALA A 481 18.08 -13.71 -6.34
N TRP A 482 19.28 -14.26 -6.10
CA TRP A 482 20.16 -13.86 -5.01
C TRP A 482 21.60 -13.90 -5.49
N ALA A 483 22.38 -12.89 -5.10
CA ALA A 483 23.77 -12.75 -5.50
C ALA A 483 24.69 -12.78 -4.28
N PRO A 484 25.92 -13.31 -4.39
CA PRO A 484 26.95 -13.15 -3.36
C PRO A 484 27.46 -11.69 -3.36
N GLN A 485 26.59 -10.76 -2.93
CA GLN A 485 26.76 -9.30 -3.08
C GLN A 485 28.12 -8.81 -2.60
N LEU A 486 28.55 -9.25 -1.42
CA LEU A 486 29.81 -8.81 -0.84
C LEU A 486 31.00 -9.17 -1.75
N GLU A 487 31.01 -10.40 -2.25
CA GLU A 487 32.11 -10.92 -3.07
C GLU A 487 32.10 -10.27 -4.46
N ILE A 488 30.92 -9.96 -4.99
CA ILE A 488 30.75 -9.15 -6.19
C ILE A 488 31.32 -7.75 -5.98
N LEU A 489 30.96 -7.05 -4.91
CA LEU A 489 31.40 -5.68 -4.64
C LEU A 489 32.90 -5.57 -4.34
N LYS A 490 33.54 -6.65 -3.87
CA LYS A 490 35.01 -6.71 -3.73
C LYS A 490 35.74 -7.02 -5.04
N HIS A 491 35.02 -7.46 -6.07
CA HIS A 491 35.63 -7.89 -7.33
C HIS A 491 36.08 -6.70 -8.17
N SER A 492 37.30 -6.74 -8.71
CA SER A 492 37.90 -5.62 -9.44
C SER A 492 37.13 -5.20 -10.70
N SER A 493 36.42 -6.15 -11.33
CA SER A 493 35.60 -5.91 -12.51
C SER A 493 34.36 -5.05 -12.26
N VAL A 494 33.88 -4.93 -11.02
CA VAL A 494 32.73 -4.08 -10.72
C VAL A 494 33.13 -2.61 -10.74
N GLY A 495 32.49 -1.85 -11.64
CA GLY A 495 32.71 -0.43 -11.82
C GLY A 495 31.79 0.42 -10.96
N VAL A 496 30.51 0.06 -10.85
CA VAL A 496 29.51 0.86 -10.11
C VAL A 496 28.42 -0.05 -9.55
N CYS A 497 27.85 0.37 -8.42
CA CYS A 497 26.68 -0.27 -7.82
C CYS A 497 25.45 0.64 -7.94
N LEU A 498 24.42 0.22 -8.69
CA LEU A 498 23.09 0.83 -8.64
C LEU A 498 22.31 0.26 -7.45
N THR A 499 21.96 1.11 -6.49
CA THR A 499 21.46 0.70 -5.19
C THR A 499 20.30 1.56 -4.70
N HIS A 500 19.43 0.95 -3.90
CA HIS A 500 18.43 1.64 -3.09
C HIS A 500 19.01 2.44 -1.90
N SER A 501 20.32 2.41 -1.68
CA SER A 501 21.00 3.09 -0.56
C SER A 501 20.62 2.58 0.83
N GLY A 502 20.23 1.30 0.96
CA GLY A 502 20.10 0.66 2.27
C GLY A 502 21.46 0.56 2.97
N TRP A 503 21.50 0.87 4.28
CA TRP A 503 22.75 1.09 5.02
C TRP A 503 23.79 -0.04 4.91
N ASN A 504 23.36 -1.31 4.98
CA ASN A 504 24.27 -2.45 4.81
C ASN A 504 24.93 -2.46 3.42
N SER A 505 24.15 -2.24 2.35
CA SER A 505 24.70 -2.16 1.00
C SER A 505 25.65 -0.98 0.83
N VAL A 506 25.40 0.14 1.53
CA VAL A 506 26.32 1.30 1.54
C VAL A 506 27.66 0.90 2.14
N LEU A 507 27.66 0.24 3.30
CA LEU A 507 28.90 -0.25 3.93
C LEU A 507 29.61 -1.31 3.07
N ASP A 508 28.87 -2.21 2.42
CA ASP A 508 29.43 -3.20 1.50
C ASP A 508 30.14 -2.51 0.32
N CYS A 509 29.52 -1.47 -0.27
CA CYS A 509 30.12 -0.69 -1.35
C CYS A 509 31.37 0.07 -0.91
N ILE A 510 31.36 0.65 0.29
CA ILE A 510 32.53 1.33 0.88
C ILE A 510 33.68 0.33 1.03
N VAL A 511 33.42 -0.84 1.63
CA VAL A 511 34.43 -1.89 1.81
C VAL A 511 34.89 -2.47 0.46
N GLY A 512 34.00 -2.55 -0.52
CA GLY A 512 34.32 -2.91 -1.91
C GLY A 512 35.21 -1.87 -2.60
N GLY A 513 35.02 -0.59 -2.29
CA GLY A 513 35.62 0.53 -3.02
C GLY A 513 34.91 0.83 -4.34
N VAL A 514 33.59 0.61 -4.37
CA VAL A 514 32.75 0.71 -5.58
C VAL A 514 31.84 1.95 -5.49
N PRO A 515 31.97 2.93 -6.40
CA PRO A 515 31.06 4.06 -6.49
C PRO A 515 29.59 3.65 -6.62
N MET A 516 28.67 4.51 -6.19
CA MET A 516 27.24 4.20 -6.16
C MET A 516 26.40 5.08 -7.09
N ILE A 517 25.38 4.49 -7.70
CA ILE A 517 24.22 5.20 -8.22
C ILE A 517 23.06 4.96 -7.27
N THR A 518 22.44 6.01 -6.76
CA THR A 518 21.42 5.93 -5.71
C THR A 518 20.02 6.12 -6.28
N ARG A 519 19.10 5.22 -5.89
CA ARG A 519 17.66 5.31 -6.14
C ARG A 519 16.91 4.93 -4.84
N PRO A 520 16.75 5.86 -3.89
CA PRO A 520 16.09 5.57 -2.61
C PRO A 520 14.58 5.40 -2.77
N PHE A 521 13.96 4.59 -1.90
CA PHE A 521 12.52 4.32 -1.88
C PHE A 521 11.85 4.77 -0.58
N PHE A 522 12.30 4.29 0.58
CA PHE A 522 11.65 4.55 1.87
C PHE A 522 12.64 4.60 3.05
N GLY A 523 12.16 5.02 4.22
CA GLY A 523 12.93 5.04 5.45
C GLY A 523 14.18 5.92 5.35
N ASP A 524 15.31 5.39 5.82
CA ASP A 524 16.61 6.06 5.88
C ASP A 524 17.30 6.24 4.51
N GLN A 525 16.82 5.55 3.48
CA GLN A 525 17.49 5.45 2.17
C GLN A 525 17.75 6.81 1.52
N LYS A 526 16.83 7.77 1.66
CA LYS A 526 17.00 9.13 1.11
C LYS A 526 18.13 9.87 1.81
N LEU A 527 18.18 9.83 3.14
CA LEU A 527 19.24 10.46 3.90
C LEU A 527 20.60 9.81 3.60
N ASN A 528 20.65 8.48 3.47
CA ASN A 528 21.84 7.76 3.02
C ASN A 528 22.28 8.21 1.62
N ALA A 529 21.34 8.38 0.68
CA ALA A 529 21.64 8.90 -0.64
C ALA A 529 22.24 10.33 -0.58
N ARG A 530 21.68 11.23 0.23
CA ARG A 530 22.25 12.58 0.44
C ARG A 530 23.66 12.52 1.02
N MET A 531 23.92 11.60 1.94
CA MET A 531 25.24 11.37 2.53
C MET A 531 26.25 10.90 1.44
N ILE A 532 25.86 9.93 0.62
CA ILE A 532 26.66 9.42 -0.51
C ILE A 532 26.98 10.52 -1.53
N GLU A 533 25.99 11.30 -1.91
CA GLU A 533 26.06 12.23 -3.04
C GLU A 533 26.72 13.56 -2.66
N SER A 534 26.36 14.10 -1.49
CA SER A 534 26.66 15.50 -1.17
C SER A 534 27.63 15.66 0.01
N VAL A 535 27.86 14.61 0.80
CA VAL A 535 28.82 14.65 1.92
C VAL A 535 30.09 13.92 1.54
N TRP A 536 30.00 12.64 1.20
CA TRP A 536 31.17 11.83 0.82
C TRP A 536 31.53 11.99 -0.64
N GLU A 537 30.56 12.37 -1.48
CA GLU A 537 30.70 12.50 -2.93
C GLU A 537 31.29 11.24 -3.57
N ILE A 538 30.82 10.07 -3.13
CA ILE A 538 31.23 8.73 -3.61
C ILE A 538 30.18 8.10 -4.53
N GLY A 539 29.14 8.85 -4.89
CA GLY A 539 28.08 8.40 -5.77
C GLY A 539 27.22 9.56 -6.28
N VAL A 540 26.23 9.20 -7.10
CA VAL A 540 25.26 10.14 -7.69
C VAL A 540 23.85 9.58 -7.62
N GLY A 541 22.86 10.43 -7.40
CA GLY A 541 21.45 10.07 -7.55
C GLY A 541 21.02 10.03 -8.99
N VAL A 542 20.05 9.16 -9.29
CA VAL A 542 19.31 9.25 -10.55
C VAL A 542 18.50 10.55 -10.57
N ASP A 543 18.47 11.23 -11.72
CA ASP A 543 17.76 12.50 -11.86
C ASP A 543 16.30 12.37 -11.43
N ASN A 544 15.80 13.37 -10.70
CA ASN A 544 14.45 13.39 -10.11
C ASN A 544 14.14 12.23 -9.16
N GLY A 545 15.13 11.41 -8.80
CA GLY A 545 14.94 10.23 -8.01
C GLY A 545 13.91 9.29 -8.65
N VAL A 546 14.00 9.01 -9.96
CA VAL A 546 13.19 8.00 -10.65
C VAL A 546 14.05 7.38 -11.75
N LEU A 547 13.99 6.06 -11.92
CA LEU A 547 14.64 5.37 -13.03
C LEU A 547 13.85 5.62 -14.32
N THR A 548 14.36 6.54 -15.12
CA THR A 548 14.01 6.72 -16.53
C THR A 548 15.16 6.25 -17.40
N LYS A 549 14.90 6.02 -18.68
CA LYS A 549 15.94 5.60 -19.60
C LYS A 549 17.10 6.60 -19.64
N GLU A 550 16.76 7.88 -19.76
CA GLU A 550 17.71 9.01 -19.79
C GLU A 550 18.48 9.14 -18.47
N SER A 551 17.79 9.17 -17.32
CA SER A 551 18.45 9.35 -16.01
C SER A 551 19.39 8.20 -15.68
N THR A 552 19.02 6.96 -16.04
CA THR A 552 19.83 5.77 -15.82
C THR A 552 21.08 5.79 -16.70
N LEU A 553 20.93 6.06 -18.00
CA LEU A 553 22.06 6.15 -18.93
C LEU A 553 23.03 7.26 -18.53
N LYS A 554 22.52 8.44 -18.18
CA LYS A 554 23.31 9.57 -17.71
C LYS A 554 24.09 9.23 -16.43
N ALA A 555 23.45 8.58 -15.46
CA ALA A 555 24.11 8.17 -14.21
C ALA A 555 25.20 7.11 -14.46
N LEU A 556 24.94 6.15 -15.35
CA LEU A 556 25.91 5.14 -15.76
C LEU A 556 27.11 5.77 -16.47
N GLU A 557 26.89 6.64 -17.45
CA GLU A 557 27.97 7.34 -18.15
C GLU A 557 28.81 8.20 -17.20
N LEU A 558 28.16 8.95 -16.31
CA LEU A 558 28.82 9.80 -15.34
C LEU A 558 29.70 9.01 -14.36
N THR A 559 29.28 7.82 -13.95
CA THR A 559 30.02 7.00 -12.98
C THR A 559 31.08 6.11 -13.63
N MET A 560 30.83 5.60 -14.84
CA MET A 560 31.68 4.63 -15.52
C MET A 560 32.69 5.25 -16.47
N SER A 561 32.33 6.34 -17.15
CA SER A 561 33.10 6.87 -18.29
C SER A 561 33.61 8.31 -18.11
N SER A 562 33.18 9.00 -17.05
CA SER A 562 33.56 10.41 -16.83
C SER A 562 34.70 10.58 -15.81
N GLU A 563 35.31 11.78 -15.82
CA GLU A 563 36.28 12.16 -14.79
C GLU A 563 35.66 12.21 -13.38
N LYS A 564 34.37 12.57 -13.27
CA LYS A 564 33.65 12.53 -12.00
C LYS A 564 33.61 11.10 -11.43
N GLY A 565 33.45 10.10 -12.29
CA GLY A 565 33.53 8.68 -11.93
C GLY A 565 34.86 8.29 -11.27
N LYS A 566 35.97 8.76 -11.84
CA LYS A 566 37.31 8.51 -11.27
C LYS A 566 37.49 9.19 -9.92
N ILE A 567 37.00 10.43 -9.78
CA ILE A 567 37.04 11.17 -8.51
C ILE A 567 36.23 10.43 -7.43
N MET A 568 35.02 9.97 -7.75
CA MET A 568 34.19 9.18 -6.83
C MET A 568 34.91 7.91 -6.38
N ARG A 569 35.57 7.20 -7.31
CA ARG A 569 36.36 6.01 -6.99
C ARG A 569 37.53 6.33 -6.06
N HIS A 570 38.25 7.42 -6.30
CA HIS A 570 39.34 7.84 -5.42
C HIS A 570 38.85 8.16 -4.01
N LYS A 571 37.71 8.86 -3.89
CA LYS A 571 37.11 9.20 -2.59
C LYS A 571 36.67 7.96 -1.82
N ILE A 572 35.99 7.01 -2.48
CA ILE A 572 35.52 5.79 -1.79
C ILE A 572 36.68 4.87 -1.38
N LEU A 573 37.79 4.85 -2.13
CA LEU A 573 38.98 4.10 -1.73
C LEU A 573 39.61 4.64 -0.43
N LYS A 574 39.62 5.96 -0.23
CA LYS A 574 40.04 6.54 1.06
C LYS A 574 39.10 6.15 2.20
N LEU A 575 37.79 6.16 1.94
CA LEU A 575 36.81 5.76 2.95
C LEU A 575 36.91 4.26 3.29
N LYS A 576 37.27 3.43 2.30
CA LYS A 576 37.62 2.02 2.50
C LYS A 576 38.83 1.84 3.41
N GLU A 577 39.89 2.61 3.20
CA GLU A 577 41.09 2.60 4.06
C GLU A 577 40.71 2.90 5.52
N PHE A 578 39.92 3.94 5.75
CA PHE A 578 39.43 4.28 7.09
C PHE A 578 38.57 3.18 7.72
N ALA A 579 37.70 2.53 6.94
CA ALA A 579 36.92 1.41 7.42
C ALA A 579 37.79 0.22 7.81
N LEU A 580 38.86 -0.08 7.04
CA LEU A 580 39.82 -1.14 7.35
C LEU A 580 40.66 -0.80 8.58
N GLU A 581 41.13 0.43 8.73
CA GLU A 581 41.86 0.90 9.91
C GLU A 581 41.03 0.80 11.20
N ALA A 582 39.74 1.16 11.13
CA ALA A 582 38.84 1.13 12.28
C ALA A 582 38.69 -0.26 12.90
N VAL A 583 38.81 -1.33 12.09
CA VAL A 583 38.61 -2.71 12.52
C VAL A 583 39.91 -3.47 12.83
N GLN A 584 41.07 -2.86 12.59
CA GLN A 584 42.35 -3.44 13.00
C GLN A 584 42.39 -3.66 14.52
N GLN A 585 43.31 -4.51 15.00
CA GLN A 585 43.40 -4.87 16.42
C GLN A 585 43.42 -3.67 17.39
N ASN A 586 44.00 -2.54 16.98
CA ASN A 586 44.07 -1.30 17.76
C ASN A 586 43.11 -0.20 17.26
N GLY A 587 42.28 -0.50 16.28
CA GLY A 587 41.29 0.38 15.68
C GLY A 587 40.13 0.69 16.63
N THR A 588 39.41 1.78 16.32
CA THR A 588 38.32 2.28 17.17
C THR A 588 37.16 1.29 17.26
N SER A 589 36.75 0.69 16.16
CA SER A 589 35.66 -0.29 16.14
C SER A 589 36.00 -1.58 16.87
N ALA A 590 37.25 -2.07 16.75
CA ALA A 590 37.70 -3.26 17.49
C ALA A 590 37.70 -3.03 19.01
N LYS A 591 38.19 -1.86 19.46
CA LYS A 591 38.14 -1.45 20.87
C LYS A 591 36.71 -1.33 21.37
N ASN A 592 35.84 -0.67 20.63
CA ASN A 592 34.43 -0.54 20.97
C ASN A 592 33.71 -1.88 21.02
N PHE A 593 34.04 -2.82 20.12
CA PHE A 593 33.50 -4.17 20.16
C PHE A 593 33.94 -4.90 21.43
N ASN A 594 35.21 -4.82 21.81
CA ASN A 594 35.69 -5.39 23.07
C ASN A 594 34.97 -4.78 24.29
N THR A 595 34.82 -3.46 24.32
CA THR A 595 34.04 -2.77 25.37
C THR A 595 32.59 -3.29 25.40
N LEU A 596 31.95 -3.46 24.25
CA LEU A 596 30.61 -4.04 24.17
C LEU A 596 30.57 -5.46 24.73
N THR A 597 31.52 -6.31 24.38
CA THR A 597 31.57 -7.69 24.91
C THR A 597 31.73 -7.72 26.43
N GLN A 598 32.54 -6.82 27.00
CA GLN A 598 32.69 -6.70 28.46
C GLN A 598 31.37 -6.31 29.14
N ILE A 599 30.66 -5.34 28.57
CA ILE A 599 29.37 -4.87 29.13
C ILE A 599 28.29 -5.96 29.06
N VAL A 600 28.28 -6.78 28.00
CA VAL A 600 27.26 -7.83 27.81
C VAL A 600 27.57 -9.10 28.61
N THR A 601 28.83 -9.31 28.98
CA THR A 601 29.27 -10.50 29.74
C THR A 601 29.39 -10.29 31.24
N CYS A 602 29.43 -9.04 31.70
CA CYS A 602 29.29 -8.66 33.12
C CYS A 602 27.82 -8.52 33.50
#